data_AF-A0A962GWV9-F1
#
_entry.id   AF-A0A962GWV9-F1
#
_cell.length_a   1.000
_cell.length_b   1.000
_cell.length_c   1.000
_cell.angle_alpha   90.00
_cell.angle_beta   90.00
_cell.angle_gamma   90.00
#
_symmetry.space_group_name_H-M   'P 1'
#
loop_
_entity.id
_entity.type
_entity.pdbx_description
1 polymer ?
#
loop_
_entity_poly.entity_id
_entity_poly.type
_entity_poly.pdbx_seq_one_letter_code
_entity_poly.pdbx_strand_id
1 'polypeptide(L)'
;MNYRITLVAVVLAAACGGSVTAAGDAAAGKTRAAACIGCHQPGSFAGKPEAELATRIEAVVAGKKTHPPVGKLSAEDVANIAAFHATATPD
;
A
#
# COMPACT_ATOMS: atom_id res chain seq x y z
N MET A 1 46.34 11.77 8.96
CA MET A 1 45.15 11.07 8.43
C MET A 1 43.93 11.89 8.82
N ASN A 2 43.34 12.64 7.87
CA ASN A 2 42.34 13.66 8.16
C ASN A 2 40.98 13.03 8.45
N TYR A 3 40.53 13.07 9.71
CA TYR A 3 39.26 12.47 10.17
C TYR A 3 38.00 13.10 9.55
N ARG A 4 38.15 14.20 8.81
CA ARG A 4 37.04 15.00 8.25
C ARG A 4 36.29 14.31 7.11
N ILE A 5 36.86 13.23 6.54
CA ILE A 5 36.27 12.52 5.39
C ILE A 5 35.38 11.35 5.85
N THR A 6 35.53 10.88 7.09
CA THR A 6 34.83 9.66 7.57
C THR A 6 33.38 9.91 8.02
N LEU A 7 32.93 11.16 8.13
CA LEU A 7 31.57 11.49 8.60
C LEU A 7 30.51 11.58 7.49
N VAL A 8 30.90 11.61 6.22
CA VAL A 8 29.95 11.81 5.10
C VAL A 8 29.31 10.50 4.61
N ALA A 9 29.89 9.33 4.94
CA ALA A 9 29.45 8.05 4.38
C ALA A 9 28.27 7.37 5.10
N VAL A 10 27.87 7.83 6.30
CA VAL A 10 26.84 7.14 7.11
C VAL A 10 25.42 7.68 6.88
N VAL A 11 25.25 8.80 6.19
CA VAL A 11 23.92 9.41 5.99
C VAL A 11 23.16 8.80 4.79
N LEU A 12 23.82 8.05 3.90
CA LEU A 12 23.20 7.56 2.66
C LEU A 12 22.45 6.21 2.81
N ALA A 13 22.43 5.59 3.99
CA ALA A 13 21.74 4.31 4.21
C ALA A 13 20.24 4.45 4.57
N ALA A 14 19.72 5.66 4.73
CA ALA A 14 18.33 5.90 5.17
C ALA A 14 17.30 6.01 4.04
N ALA A 15 17.69 5.84 2.76
CA ALA A 15 16.79 6.01 1.61
C ALA A 15 15.98 4.75 1.25
N CYS A 16 16.29 3.59 1.84
CA CYS A 16 15.45 2.40 1.74
C CYS A 16 14.48 2.35 2.93
N GLY A 17 13.68 3.40 3.09
CA GLY A 17 12.49 3.36 3.93
C GLY A 17 11.45 2.46 3.26
N GLY A 18 11.68 1.15 3.29
CA GLY A 18 10.60 0.20 3.13
C GLY A 18 9.63 0.47 4.26
N SER A 19 8.48 1.06 3.94
CA SER A 19 7.37 1.17 4.88
C SER A 19 7.14 -0.21 5.45
N VAL A 20 7.52 -0.44 6.72
CA VAL A 20 7.05 -1.60 7.46
C VAL A 20 5.57 -1.32 7.66
N THR A 21 4.76 -1.65 6.65
CA THR A 21 3.31 -1.60 6.79
C THR A 21 2.99 -2.72 7.75
N ALA A 22 2.29 -2.41 8.84
CA ALA A 22 1.62 -3.47 9.59
C ALA A 22 0.72 -4.24 8.61
N ALA A 23 0.60 -5.55 8.81
CA ALA A 23 -0.37 -6.35 8.05
C ALA A 23 -1.77 -5.77 8.29
N GLY A 24 -2.52 -5.58 7.22
CA GLY A 24 -3.88 -5.04 7.28
C GLY A 24 -4.88 -6.05 7.88
N ASP A 25 -5.95 -5.53 8.45
CA ASP A 25 -7.11 -6.31 8.86
C ASP A 25 -8.06 -6.49 7.66
N ALA A 26 -8.11 -7.71 7.12
CA ALA A 26 -8.97 -8.05 5.98
C ALA A 26 -10.48 -7.88 6.29
N ALA A 27 -10.92 -8.07 7.54
CA ALA A 27 -12.31 -7.90 7.93
C ALA A 27 -12.69 -6.41 7.98
N ALA A 28 -11.83 -5.56 8.55
CA ALA A 28 -11.98 -4.10 8.46
C ALA A 28 -11.90 -3.62 7.01
N GLY A 29 -11.00 -4.22 6.22
CA GLY A 29 -10.79 -3.97 4.81
C GLY A 29 -12.02 -4.21 3.96
N LYS A 30 -12.77 -5.28 4.21
CA LYS A 30 -14.03 -5.57 3.51
C LYS A 30 -15.03 -4.43 3.61
N THR A 31 -15.17 -3.82 4.79
CA THR A 31 -16.08 -2.68 5.02
C THR A 31 -15.62 -1.46 4.24
N ARG A 32 -14.31 -1.18 4.23
CA ARG A 32 -13.72 -0.04 3.49
C ARG A 32 -13.73 -0.25 1.98
N ALA A 33 -13.57 -1.49 1.52
CA ALA A 33 -13.58 -1.87 0.12
C ALA A 33 -14.98 -1.87 -0.51
N ALA A 34 -16.04 -1.70 0.26
CA ALA A 34 -17.42 -1.74 -0.25
C ALA A 34 -17.66 -0.76 -1.42
N ALA A 35 -17.03 0.42 -1.39
CA ALA A 35 -17.11 1.39 -2.48
C ALA A 35 -16.28 1.00 -3.72
N CYS A 36 -15.27 0.13 -3.55
CA CYS A 36 -14.39 -0.35 -4.61
C CYS A 36 -15.07 -1.45 -5.44
N ILE A 37 -15.86 -2.30 -4.79
CA ILE A 37 -16.52 -3.47 -5.39
C ILE A 37 -17.50 -3.08 -6.51
N GLY A 38 -17.92 -1.81 -6.61
CA GLY A 38 -18.69 -1.36 -7.77
C GLY A 38 -17.94 -1.49 -9.11
N CYS A 39 -16.62 -1.38 -9.09
CA CYS A 39 -15.76 -1.45 -10.29
C CYS A 39 -14.67 -2.52 -10.21
N HIS A 40 -14.31 -2.94 -9.00
CA HIS A 40 -13.17 -3.81 -8.71
C HIS A 40 -13.64 -5.01 -7.90
N GLN A 41 -13.99 -6.11 -8.58
CA GLN A 41 -14.34 -7.34 -7.88
C GLN A 41 -13.11 -7.88 -7.13
N PRO A 42 -13.28 -8.42 -5.90
CA PRO A 42 -12.16 -8.93 -5.11
C PRO A 42 -11.31 -9.96 -5.86
N GLY A 43 -11.94 -10.88 -6.61
CA GLY A 43 -11.22 -11.93 -7.33
C GLY A 43 -10.36 -11.43 -8.48
N SER A 44 -10.56 -10.20 -8.96
CA SER A 44 -9.66 -9.54 -9.93
C SER A 44 -8.24 -9.33 -9.40
N PHE A 45 -8.04 -9.44 -8.09
CA PHE A 45 -6.74 -9.28 -7.42
C PHE A 45 -6.24 -10.56 -6.78
N ALA A 46 -6.91 -11.70 -7.03
CA ALA A 46 -6.53 -12.99 -6.46
C ALA A 46 -5.06 -13.32 -6.74
N GLY A 47 -4.34 -13.74 -5.69
CA GLY A 47 -2.92 -14.09 -5.76
C GLY A 47 -1.96 -12.90 -5.82
N LYS A 48 -2.45 -11.65 -5.80
CA LYS A 48 -1.56 -10.48 -5.66
C LYS A 48 -1.13 -10.31 -4.20
N PRO A 49 0.17 -10.03 -3.95
CA PRO A 49 0.63 -9.83 -2.59
C PRO A 49 0.07 -8.52 -2.02
N GLU A 50 -0.31 -8.54 -0.75
CA GLU A 50 -0.88 -7.39 -0.03
C GLU A 50 -0.04 -6.12 -0.18
N ALA A 51 1.27 -6.23 -0.01
CA ALA A 51 2.18 -5.09 -0.13
C ALA A 51 2.16 -4.45 -1.54
N GLU A 52 1.98 -5.25 -2.59
CA GLU A 52 1.83 -4.71 -3.95
C GLU A 52 0.51 -3.96 -4.11
N LEU A 53 -0.58 -4.50 -3.55
CA LEU A 53 -1.89 -3.85 -3.57
C LEU A 53 -1.87 -2.54 -2.79
N ALA A 54 -1.30 -2.53 -1.58
CA ALA A 54 -1.12 -1.32 -0.77
C ALA A 54 -0.34 -0.25 -1.54
N THR A 55 0.81 -0.62 -2.13
CA THR A 55 1.63 0.30 -2.95
C THR A 55 0.83 0.90 -4.11
N ARG A 56 -0.01 0.11 -4.79
CA ARG A 56 -0.84 0.58 -5.89
C ARG A 56 -1.94 1.54 -5.41
N ILE A 57 -2.59 1.23 -4.30
CA ILE A 57 -3.63 2.09 -3.70
C ILE A 57 -3.00 3.41 -3.23
N GLU A 58 -1.85 3.37 -2.56
CA GLU A 58 -1.10 4.57 -2.17
C GLU A 58 -0.77 5.46 -3.37
N ALA A 59 -0.38 4.86 -4.50
CA ALA A 59 -0.10 5.61 -5.72
C ALA A 59 -1.35 6.31 -6.27
N VAL A 60 -2.54 5.71 -6.14
CA VAL A 60 -3.82 6.35 -6.48
C VAL A 60 -4.13 7.49 -5.51
N VAL A 61 -4.04 7.25 -4.20
CA VAL A 61 -4.32 8.25 -3.15
C VAL A 61 -3.37 9.45 -3.27
N ALA A 62 -2.10 9.22 -3.61
CA ALA A 62 -1.10 10.25 -3.82
C ALA A 62 -1.20 10.96 -5.19
N GLY A 63 -2.17 10.59 -6.04
CA GLY A 63 -2.34 11.17 -7.38
C GLY A 63 -1.25 10.79 -8.38
N LYS A 64 -0.41 9.78 -8.06
CA LYS A 64 0.65 9.27 -8.95
C LYS A 64 0.11 8.31 -10.03
N LYS A 65 -1.15 7.88 -9.90
CA LYS A 65 -1.87 7.08 -10.88
C LYS A 65 -3.23 7.69 -11.15
N THR A 66 -3.56 7.89 -12.43
CA THR A 66 -4.88 8.35 -12.85
C THR A 66 -5.92 7.29 -12.52
N HIS A 67 -6.93 7.68 -11.73
CA HIS A 67 -8.04 6.83 -11.31
C HIS A 67 -9.24 7.73 -11.00
N PRO A 68 -10.49 7.25 -11.17
CA PRO A 68 -11.66 7.95 -10.64
C PRO A 68 -11.47 8.31 -9.14
N PRO A 69 -12.06 9.40 -8.63
CA PRO A 69 -11.90 9.77 -7.22
C PRO A 69 -12.34 8.64 -6.28
N VAL A 70 -11.44 8.17 -5.40
CA VAL A 70 -11.70 7.09 -4.41
C VAL A 70 -11.95 7.61 -2.99
N GLY A 71 -12.19 8.92 -2.84
CA GLY A 71 -12.29 9.58 -1.54
C GLY A 71 -10.93 9.72 -0.85
N LYS A 72 -10.96 10.20 0.40
CA LYS A 72 -9.76 10.27 1.26
C LYS A 72 -9.60 8.93 1.98
N LEU A 73 -8.42 8.33 1.87
CA LEU A 73 -8.05 7.12 2.59
C LEU A 73 -6.91 7.43 3.56
N SER A 74 -7.01 6.92 4.78
CA SER A 74 -5.88 6.89 5.71
C SER A 74 -4.90 5.77 5.34
N ALA A 75 -3.69 5.78 5.91
CA ALA A 75 -2.73 4.69 5.73
C ALA A 75 -3.30 3.34 6.22
N GLU A 76 -4.09 3.36 7.30
CA GLU A 76 -4.77 2.18 7.82
C GLU A 76 -5.84 1.66 6.86
N ASP A 77 -6.64 2.55 6.27
CA ASP A 77 -7.63 2.15 5.26
C ASP A 77 -6.95 1.47 4.07
N VAL A 78 -5.80 2.00 3.62
CA VAL A 78 -5.04 1.39 2.52
C VAL A 78 -4.53 -0.01 2.87
N ALA A 79 -3.92 -0.18 4.04
CA ALA A 79 -3.46 -1.49 4.50
C ALA A 79 -4.61 -2.50 4.58
N ASN A 80 -5.73 -2.10 5.20
CA ASN A 80 -6.89 -2.97 5.38
C ASN A 80 -7.54 -3.35 4.03
N ILE A 81 -7.73 -2.39 3.12
CA ILE A 81 -8.28 -2.66 1.78
C ILE A 81 -7.35 -3.61 0.99
N ALA A 82 -6.04 -3.42 1.09
CA ALA A 82 -5.06 -4.29 0.44
C ALA A 82 -5.12 -5.72 1.00
N ALA A 83 -5.19 -5.88 2.31
CA ALA A 83 -5.30 -7.18 2.97
C ALA A 83 -6.57 -7.92 2.53
N PHE A 84 -7.71 -7.23 2.47
CA PHE A 84 -8.96 -7.83 2.01
C PHE A 84 -8.83 -8.40 0.59
N HIS A 85 -8.32 -7.62 -0.37
CA HIS A 85 -8.18 -8.07 -1.76
C HIS A 85 -7.10 -9.14 -1.94
N ALA A 86 -6.02 -9.12 -1.14
CA ALA A 86 -4.98 -10.14 -1.20
C ALA A 86 -5.48 -11.53 -0.76
N THR A 87 -6.49 -11.58 0.12
CA THR A 87 -7.12 -12.83 0.56
C THR A 87 -8.25 -13.32 -0.35
N ALA A 88 -8.61 -12.56 -1.38
CA ALA A 88 -9.69 -12.91 -2.28
C ALA A 88 -9.32 -14.10 -3.18
N THR A 89 -10.28 -14.98 -3.41
CA THR A 89 -10.20 -16.03 -4.43
C THR A 89 -10.64 -15.48 -5.79
N PRO A 90 -10.21 -16.07 -6.91
CA PRO A 90 -10.72 -15.69 -8.24
C PRO A 90 -12.25 -15.74 -8.28
N ASP A 91 -12.87 -14.80 -9.01
CA ASP A 91 -14.32 -14.75 -9.23
C ASP A 91 -14.78 -15.82 -10.25
#